data_AF-A0A0B8X0E3-F1
#
_entry.id   AF-A0A0B8X0E3-F1
#
_cell.length_a   1.000
_cell.length_b   1.000
_cell.length_c   1.000
_cell.angle_alpha   90.00
_cell.angle_beta   90.00
_cell.angle_gamma   90.00
#
_symmetry.space_group_name_H-M   'P 1'
#
loop_
_entity.id
_entity.type
_entity.pdbx_description
1 polymer ?
#
loop_
_entity_poly.entity_id
_entity_poly.type
_entity_poly.pdbx_seq_one_letter_code
_entity_poly.pdbx_strand_id
1 'polypeptide(L)'
;MAFIGCANSSDDSPTGEVLQGTESVVDEASAEERNIVDENMALIRDYAAQFSINVDWSKIPVVVSKTHLQRESSSCVRDANGVGTKIVLNKKFFSTRVYDKESGYASPLYNLLIHEIGHCYMNRNHEEALLKKAGYRAQFVIDGKSGRQVVSYPSIQVSMMQNAYFQMPKVLMPYYVGEIFGAYRAKSLEDLQQRYEFDIVRATNFVEEE
;
A
#
# COMPACT_ATOMS: atom_id res chain seq x y z
N MET A 1 25.25 27.66 -0.01
CA MET A 1 25.01 26.25 -0.40
C MET A 1 25.47 25.39 0.76
N ALA A 2 24.52 24.82 1.51
CA ALA A 2 24.81 23.98 2.66
C ALA A 2 24.42 22.54 2.30
N PHE A 3 25.43 21.68 2.22
CA PHE A 3 25.29 20.24 2.33
C PHE A 3 24.71 19.93 3.71
N ILE A 4 23.57 19.26 3.76
CA ILE A 4 23.09 18.61 4.98
C ILE A 4 23.32 17.12 4.77
N GLY A 5 24.27 16.61 5.53
CA GLY A 5 24.73 15.24 5.49
C GLY A 5 23.65 14.25 5.91
N CYS A 6 23.72 13.08 5.28
CA CYS A 6 23.06 11.86 5.70
C CYS A 6 23.48 11.55 7.15
N ALA A 7 22.51 11.55 8.06
CA ALA A 7 22.65 10.86 9.33
C ALA A 7 22.22 9.41 9.10
N ASN A 8 23.19 8.51 9.21
CA ASN A 8 22.98 7.08 9.36
C ASN A 8 22.05 6.83 10.55
N SER A 9 20.88 6.23 10.31
CA SER A 9 20.21 5.39 11.29
C SER A 9 20.40 3.95 10.84
N SER A 10 21.40 3.30 11.45
CA SER A 10 21.50 1.85 11.53
C SER A 10 20.33 1.35 12.37
N ASP A 11 19.27 0.89 11.71
CA ASP A 11 18.35 -0.08 12.29
C ASP A 11 18.32 -1.29 11.34
N ASP A 12 19.07 -2.31 11.76
CA ASP A 12 18.99 -3.67 11.24
C ASP A 12 17.56 -4.19 11.44
N SER A 13 16.71 -3.96 10.46
CA SER A 13 15.50 -4.76 10.26
C SER A 13 15.88 -5.96 9.39
N PRO A 14 15.45 -7.18 9.74
CA PRO A 14 16.03 -8.41 9.20
C PRO A 14 15.93 -8.37 7.69
N THR A 15 17.09 -8.51 7.04
CA THR A 15 17.25 -8.75 5.62
C THR A 15 16.12 -9.63 5.14
N GLY A 16 15.09 -9.02 4.53
CA GLY A 16 14.11 -9.80 3.80
C GLY A 16 14.91 -10.61 2.80
N GLU A 17 14.88 -11.93 2.93
CA GLU A 17 15.66 -12.81 2.05
C GLU A 17 15.39 -12.39 0.61
N VAL A 18 16.41 -11.77 0.01
CA VAL A 18 16.41 -11.47 -1.40
C VAL A 18 16.49 -12.83 -2.06
N LEU A 19 15.41 -13.23 -2.72
CA LEU A 19 15.45 -14.40 -3.59
C LEU A 19 16.45 -14.12 -4.69
N GLN A 20 17.68 -14.58 -4.49
CA GLN A 20 18.73 -14.52 -5.49
C GLN A 20 18.40 -15.53 -6.58
N GLY A 21 18.17 -15.02 -7.79
CA GLY A 21 17.86 -15.81 -8.97
C GLY A 21 16.50 -15.45 -9.55
N THR A 22 16.50 -14.61 -10.58
CA THR A 22 15.30 -14.19 -11.33
C THR A 22 14.58 -15.35 -12.03
N GLU A 23 15.28 -16.46 -12.24
CA GLU A 23 14.85 -17.65 -12.97
C GLU A 23 14.13 -18.70 -12.10
N SER A 24 14.27 -18.64 -10.77
CA SER A 24 13.72 -19.68 -9.87
C SER A 24 12.25 -19.48 -9.49
N VAL A 25 11.67 -18.29 -9.75
CA VAL A 25 10.28 -17.98 -9.39
C VAL A 25 9.39 -18.02 -10.63
N VAL A 26 8.61 -19.10 -10.70
CA VAL A 26 7.57 -19.35 -11.70
C VAL A 26 6.22 -18.85 -11.17
N ASP A 27 5.39 -18.32 -12.07
CA ASP A 27 4.02 -17.95 -11.73
C ASP A 27 3.13 -19.20 -11.62
N GLU A 28 2.71 -19.49 -10.40
CA GLU A 28 1.88 -20.64 -10.01
C GLU A 28 0.42 -20.23 -9.74
N ALA A 29 0.03 -19.03 -10.18
CA ALA A 29 -1.34 -18.52 -10.02
C ALA A 29 -2.36 -19.49 -10.64
N SER A 30 -3.45 -19.77 -9.92
CA SER A 30 -4.66 -20.29 -10.55
C SER A 30 -5.26 -19.20 -11.46
N ALA A 31 -6.18 -19.58 -12.36
CA ALA A 31 -6.89 -18.61 -13.19
C ALA A 31 -7.64 -17.55 -12.35
N GLU A 32 -8.22 -17.96 -11.23
CA GLU A 32 -8.91 -17.06 -10.30
C GLU A 32 -7.96 -16.08 -9.61
N GLU A 33 -6.84 -16.60 -9.05
CA GLU A 33 -5.84 -15.76 -8.40
C GLU A 33 -5.25 -14.73 -9.38
N ARG A 34 -4.98 -15.16 -10.62
CA ARG A 34 -4.49 -14.28 -11.68
C ARG A 34 -5.50 -13.18 -12.00
N ASN A 35 -6.77 -13.52 -12.18
CA ASN A 35 -7.83 -12.53 -12.42
C ASN A 35 -7.91 -11.52 -11.28
N ILE A 36 -7.81 -11.95 -10.01
CA ILE A 36 -7.83 -11.05 -8.86
C ILE A 36 -6.62 -10.10 -8.87
N VAL A 37 -5.42 -10.59 -9.19
CA VAL A 37 -4.23 -9.73 -9.33
C VAL A 37 -4.44 -8.71 -10.45
N ASP A 38 -4.90 -9.16 -11.61
CA ASP A 38 -5.05 -8.32 -12.79
C ASP A 38 -6.12 -7.25 -12.58
N GLU A 39 -7.23 -7.56 -11.90
CA GLU A 39 -8.25 -6.58 -11.48
C GLU A 39 -7.65 -5.48 -10.59
N ASN A 40 -6.87 -5.84 -9.57
CA ASN A 40 -6.25 -4.85 -8.68
C ASN A 40 -5.19 -4.03 -9.43
N MET A 41 -4.37 -4.66 -10.25
CA MET A 41 -3.38 -3.96 -11.09
C MET A 41 -4.04 -3.02 -12.10
N ALA A 42 -5.22 -3.38 -12.66
CA ALA A 42 -5.98 -2.50 -13.53
C ALA A 42 -6.44 -1.22 -12.78
N LEU A 43 -6.97 -1.36 -11.56
CA LEU A 43 -7.34 -0.19 -10.73
C LEU A 43 -6.13 0.71 -10.47
N ILE A 44 -4.97 0.13 -10.15
CA ILE A 44 -3.72 0.88 -9.93
C ILE A 44 -3.31 1.64 -11.20
N ARG A 45 -3.38 0.98 -12.37
CA ARG A 45 -3.10 1.59 -13.68
C ARG A 45 -4.02 2.75 -13.98
N ASP A 46 -5.32 2.57 -13.74
CA ASP A 46 -6.34 3.59 -14.00
C ASP A 46 -6.13 4.83 -13.13
N TYR A 47 -5.84 4.65 -11.84
CA TYR A 47 -5.52 5.77 -10.96
C TYR A 47 -4.20 6.44 -11.35
N ALA A 48 -3.18 5.68 -11.73
CA ALA A 48 -1.91 6.25 -12.19
C ALA A 48 -2.11 7.12 -13.45
N ALA A 49 -2.97 6.67 -14.38
CA ALA A 49 -3.33 7.41 -15.57
C ALA A 49 -4.09 8.72 -15.25
N GLN A 50 -4.95 8.73 -14.23
CA GLN A 50 -5.62 9.96 -13.76
C GLN A 50 -4.62 11.05 -13.31
N PHE A 51 -3.45 10.64 -12.81
CA PHE A 51 -2.35 11.56 -12.46
C PHE A 51 -1.36 11.81 -13.60
N SER A 52 -1.66 11.35 -14.82
CA SER A 52 -0.75 11.43 -15.98
C SER A 52 0.61 10.77 -15.74
N ILE A 53 0.65 9.72 -14.92
CA ILE A 53 1.88 8.97 -14.63
C ILE A 53 2.11 7.96 -15.77
N ASN A 54 3.21 8.12 -16.50
CA ASN A 54 3.62 7.22 -17.57
C ASN A 54 4.54 6.11 -17.03
N VAL A 55 3.97 4.97 -16.66
CA VAL A 55 4.70 3.78 -16.20
C VAL A 55 4.74 2.74 -17.30
N ASP A 56 5.91 2.15 -17.52
CA ASP A 56 6.04 0.92 -18.30
C ASP A 56 5.65 -0.29 -17.43
N TRP A 57 4.37 -0.64 -17.45
CA TRP A 57 3.82 -1.72 -16.61
C TRP A 57 4.39 -3.10 -16.92
N SER A 58 5.06 -3.29 -18.07
CA SER A 58 5.76 -4.55 -18.37
C SER A 58 6.97 -4.79 -17.45
N LYS A 59 7.50 -3.73 -16.83
CA LYS A 59 8.61 -3.78 -15.87
C LYS A 59 8.17 -4.03 -14.42
N ILE A 60 6.87 -4.20 -14.18
CA ILE A 60 6.30 -4.54 -12.86
C ILE A 60 5.58 -5.89 -12.94
N PRO A 61 6.29 -7.00 -13.24
CA PRO A 61 5.65 -8.31 -13.27
C PRO A 61 5.28 -8.75 -11.85
N VAL A 62 4.03 -9.18 -11.69
CA VAL A 62 3.49 -9.71 -10.43
C VAL A 62 3.20 -11.20 -10.60
N VAL A 63 3.89 -12.05 -9.87
CA VAL A 63 3.74 -13.51 -9.91
C VAL A 63 3.18 -14.02 -8.58
N VAL A 64 2.39 -15.09 -8.62
CA VAL A 64 1.92 -15.79 -7.41
C VAL A 64 2.73 -17.06 -7.26
N SER A 65 3.32 -17.31 -6.08
CA SER A 65 4.10 -18.53 -5.85
C SER A 65 3.80 -19.13 -4.48
N LYS A 66 3.86 -20.45 -4.38
CA LYS A 66 3.85 -21.19 -3.11
C LYS A 66 5.23 -21.21 -2.45
N THR A 67 6.28 -21.00 -3.23
CA THR A 67 7.65 -21.32 -2.84
C THR A 67 8.39 -20.06 -2.42
N HIS A 68 9.23 -20.18 -1.38
CA HIS A 68 10.28 -19.23 -1.02
C HIS A 68 9.87 -17.85 -0.47
N LEU A 69 8.79 -17.75 0.32
CA LEU A 69 8.56 -16.52 1.09
C LEU A 69 8.51 -16.88 2.58
N GLN A 70 9.53 -16.45 3.34
CA GLN A 70 9.48 -16.49 4.81
C GLN A 70 8.34 -15.64 5.36
N ARG A 71 7.88 -14.63 4.59
CA ARG A 71 6.74 -13.78 4.91
C ARG A 71 5.47 -14.35 4.28
N GLU A 72 4.38 -14.31 5.04
CA GLU A 72 3.07 -14.83 4.60
C GLU A 72 2.37 -13.98 3.53
N SER A 73 2.99 -12.88 3.07
CA SER A 73 2.40 -11.92 2.14
C SER A 73 3.10 -11.84 0.79
N SER A 74 4.33 -11.33 0.74
CA SER A 74 5.01 -10.92 -0.50
C SER A 74 6.51 -10.74 -0.31
N SER A 75 7.25 -10.72 -1.42
CA SER A 75 8.65 -10.25 -1.49
C SER A 75 9.00 -9.73 -2.88
N CYS A 76 10.13 -9.04 -2.96
CA CYS A 76 10.76 -8.61 -4.21
C CYS A 76 11.83 -9.62 -4.64
N VAL A 77 11.75 -10.09 -5.87
CA VAL A 77 12.89 -10.76 -6.52
C VAL A 77 13.76 -9.68 -7.13
N ARG A 78 15.05 -9.68 -6.76
CA ARG A 78 16.03 -8.74 -7.30
C ARG A 78 17.04 -9.49 -8.16
N ASP A 79 17.57 -8.82 -9.17
CA ASP A 79 18.71 -9.34 -9.92
C ASP A 79 20.00 -9.32 -9.08
N ALA A 80 21.09 -9.84 -9.64
CA ALA A 80 22.39 -9.87 -8.98
C ALA A 80 22.97 -8.46 -8.66
N ASN A 81 22.43 -7.41 -9.30
CA ASN A 81 22.80 -6.01 -9.06
C ASN A 81 21.87 -5.30 -8.07
N GLY A 82 20.91 -6.03 -7.47
CA GLY A 82 19.95 -5.50 -6.50
C GLY A 82 18.75 -4.76 -7.11
N VAL A 83 18.57 -4.80 -8.44
CA VAL A 83 17.42 -4.19 -9.13
C VAL A 83 16.20 -5.09 -8.98
N GLY A 84 15.06 -4.54 -8.54
CA GLY A 84 13.80 -5.27 -8.48
C GLY A 84 13.37 -5.73 -9.87
N THR A 85 13.10 -7.02 -10.03
CA THR A 85 12.70 -7.62 -11.31
C THR A 85 11.29 -8.19 -11.28
N LYS A 86 10.79 -8.64 -10.11
CA LYS A 86 9.42 -9.17 -9.94
C LYS A 86 8.89 -8.90 -8.53
N ILE A 87 7.59 -8.67 -8.44
CA ILE A 87 6.83 -8.77 -7.19
C ILE A 87 6.31 -10.20 -7.08
N VAL A 88 6.60 -10.88 -5.97
CA VAL A 88 6.14 -12.25 -5.69
C VAL A 88 5.10 -12.18 -4.58
N LEU A 89 3.88 -12.62 -4.88
CA LEU A 89 2.80 -12.77 -3.91
C LEU A 89 2.75 -14.20 -3.41
N ASN A 90 2.64 -14.38 -2.10
CA ASN A 90 2.47 -15.69 -1.49
C ASN A 90 1.06 -16.22 -1.78
N LYS A 91 0.96 -17.43 -2.31
CA LYS A 91 -0.35 -18.06 -2.57
C LYS A 91 -1.24 -18.16 -1.32
N LYS A 92 -0.64 -18.28 -0.11
CA LYS A 92 -1.39 -18.27 1.17
C LYS A 92 -2.12 -16.94 1.46
N PHE A 93 -1.67 -15.84 0.86
CA PHE A 93 -2.37 -14.56 0.96
C PHE A 93 -3.78 -14.66 0.35
N PHE A 94 -3.91 -15.46 -0.73
CA PHE A 94 -5.16 -15.67 -1.44
C PHE A 94 -6.19 -16.52 -0.67
N SER A 95 -5.76 -17.33 0.30
CA SER A 95 -6.69 -18.12 1.12
C SER A 95 -7.24 -17.37 2.32
N THR A 96 -6.69 -16.20 2.67
CA THR A 96 -6.94 -15.58 3.99
C THR A 96 -7.40 -14.13 3.93
N ARG A 97 -7.04 -13.34 2.91
CA ARG A 97 -7.12 -11.86 3.00
C ARG A 97 -7.39 -11.11 1.69
N VAL A 98 -7.92 -11.75 0.66
CA VAL A 98 -7.75 -11.18 -0.70
C VAL A 98 -8.78 -10.15 -1.08
N TYR A 99 -10.01 -10.27 -0.58
CA TYR A 99 -11.09 -9.63 -1.31
C TYR A 99 -12.38 -9.49 -0.52
N ASP A 100 -12.75 -8.24 -0.23
CA ASP A 100 -14.12 -7.88 0.05
C ASP A 100 -14.49 -6.66 -0.80
N LYS A 101 -14.93 -6.96 -2.05
CA LYS A 101 -15.44 -5.97 -3.03
C LYS A 101 -16.53 -5.09 -2.41
N GLU A 102 -17.25 -5.59 -1.42
CA GLU A 102 -18.43 -4.98 -0.86
C GLU A 102 -18.16 -4.25 0.46
N SER A 103 -16.96 -4.31 1.05
CA SER A 103 -16.68 -3.74 2.39
C SER A 103 -16.60 -2.21 2.49
N GLY A 104 -16.57 -1.49 1.36
CA GLY A 104 -16.27 -0.06 1.32
C GLY A 104 -14.79 0.30 1.61
N TYR A 105 -13.95 -0.70 1.89
CA TYR A 105 -12.50 -0.58 2.02
C TYR A 105 -11.79 -1.12 0.77
N ALA A 106 -10.57 -0.63 0.54
CA ALA A 106 -9.70 -1.24 -0.45
C ALA A 106 -9.37 -2.69 -0.05
N SER A 107 -9.20 -3.56 -1.04
CA SER A 107 -8.82 -4.94 -0.75
C SER A 107 -7.43 -4.96 -0.08
N PRO A 108 -7.15 -5.89 0.85
CA PRO A 108 -5.81 -5.99 1.41
C PRO A 108 -4.76 -6.30 0.33
N LEU A 109 -5.15 -6.99 -0.75
CA LEU A 109 -4.27 -7.20 -1.90
C LEU A 109 -3.90 -5.88 -2.60
N TYR A 110 -4.85 -4.97 -2.78
CA TYR A 110 -4.58 -3.65 -3.36
C TYR A 110 -3.51 -2.91 -2.55
N ASN A 111 -3.69 -2.85 -1.23
CA ASN A 111 -2.73 -2.18 -0.35
C ASN A 111 -1.34 -2.82 -0.42
N LEU A 112 -1.30 -4.15 -0.44
CA LEU A 112 -0.07 -4.91 -0.60
C LEU A 112 0.62 -4.60 -1.93
N LEU A 113 -0.12 -4.58 -3.04
CA LEU A 113 0.42 -4.26 -4.35
C LEU A 113 0.99 -2.84 -4.42
N ILE A 114 0.31 -1.84 -3.87
CA ILE A 114 0.86 -0.47 -3.79
C ILE A 114 2.16 -0.46 -2.97
N HIS A 115 2.18 -1.14 -1.82
CA HIS A 115 3.37 -1.25 -0.99
C HIS A 115 4.53 -1.90 -1.74
N GLU A 116 4.29 -3.02 -2.43
CA GLU A 116 5.33 -3.74 -3.18
C GLU A 116 5.76 -3.00 -4.44
N ILE A 117 4.89 -2.25 -5.11
CA ILE A 117 5.31 -1.34 -6.19
C ILE A 117 6.25 -0.27 -5.62
N GLY A 118 5.90 0.32 -4.48
CA GLY A 118 6.77 1.25 -3.78
C GLY A 118 8.13 0.65 -3.41
N HIS A 119 8.12 -0.56 -2.84
CA HIS A 119 9.32 -1.21 -2.35
C HIS A 119 10.19 -1.82 -3.46
N CYS A 120 9.61 -2.64 -4.33
CA CYS A 120 10.33 -3.40 -5.35
C CYS A 120 10.69 -2.56 -6.58
N TYR A 121 9.77 -1.69 -7.03
CA TYR A 121 9.93 -0.97 -8.29
C TYR A 121 10.41 0.48 -8.08
N MET A 122 9.81 1.20 -7.13
CA MET A 122 10.21 2.58 -6.82
C MET A 122 11.40 2.65 -5.85
N ASN A 123 11.90 1.50 -5.38
CA ASN A 123 13.01 1.35 -4.43
C ASN A 123 12.86 2.23 -3.17
N ARG A 124 11.64 2.33 -2.65
CA ARG A 124 11.34 3.06 -1.41
C ARG A 124 11.57 2.19 -0.19
N ASN A 125 12.11 2.80 0.85
CA ASN A 125 12.20 2.22 2.19
C ASN A 125 10.85 2.35 2.91
N HIS A 126 10.66 1.53 3.95
CA HIS A 126 9.58 1.75 4.91
C HIS A 126 9.73 3.11 5.57
N GLU A 127 8.61 3.78 5.83
CA GLU A 127 8.57 5.05 6.54
C GLU A 127 7.41 5.04 7.53
N GLU A 128 7.51 5.81 8.63
CA GLU A 128 6.49 5.84 9.69
C GLU A 128 5.68 7.16 9.69
N ALA A 129 5.65 7.85 8.55
CA ALA A 129 5.02 9.16 8.46
C ALA A 129 3.49 9.05 8.55
N LEU A 130 2.91 9.76 9.52
CA LEU A 130 1.47 9.82 9.78
C LEU A 130 0.94 11.26 9.67
N LEU A 131 -0.17 11.44 8.98
CA LEU A 131 -1.01 12.65 9.00
C LEU A 131 -1.86 12.62 10.28
N LYS A 132 -1.64 13.60 11.15
CA LYS A 132 -2.38 13.77 12.41
C LYS A 132 -2.56 15.24 12.75
N LYS A 133 -3.62 15.54 13.49
CA LYS A 133 -3.91 16.89 14.01
C LYS A 133 -4.31 16.77 15.48
N ALA A 134 -3.62 17.52 16.35
CA ALA A 134 -3.82 17.44 17.79
C ALA A 134 -5.28 17.72 18.18
N GLY A 135 -5.93 16.79 18.86
CA GLY A 135 -7.34 16.90 19.28
C GLY A 135 -8.36 16.62 18.17
N TYR A 136 -7.96 16.08 17.03
CA TYR A 136 -8.86 15.76 15.90
C TYR A 136 -8.64 14.34 15.38
N ARG A 137 -9.64 13.83 14.64
CA ARG A 137 -9.63 12.53 13.94
C ARG A 137 -10.13 12.73 12.51
N ALA A 138 -9.65 11.90 11.59
CA ALA A 138 -10.20 11.81 10.24
C ALA A 138 -11.39 10.84 10.25
N GLN A 139 -12.57 11.32 9.89
CA GLN A 139 -13.82 10.57 9.91
C GLN A 139 -14.28 10.31 8.48
N PHE A 140 -14.47 9.04 8.15
CA PHE A 140 -14.90 8.59 6.83
C PHE A 140 -16.30 7.99 6.94
N VAL A 141 -17.12 8.27 5.95
CA VAL A 141 -18.32 7.50 5.67
C VAL A 141 -17.91 6.33 4.78
N ILE A 142 -18.18 5.11 5.22
CA ILE A 142 -17.90 3.89 4.47
C ILE A 142 -19.23 3.24 4.12
N ASP A 143 -19.52 3.16 2.83
CA ASP A 143 -20.68 2.42 2.31
C ASP A 143 -20.23 1.01 1.87
N GLY A 144 -20.83 -0.02 2.47
CA GLY A 144 -20.53 -1.40 2.14
C GLY A 144 -21.71 -2.36 2.32
N LYS A 145 -21.47 -3.68 2.19
CA LYS A 145 -22.49 -4.74 2.30
C LYS A 145 -23.28 -4.67 3.61
N SER A 146 -22.58 -4.35 4.70
CA SER A 146 -23.15 -4.22 6.03
C SER A 146 -23.90 -2.90 6.26
N GLY A 147 -24.01 -2.06 5.23
CA GLY A 147 -24.63 -0.73 5.29
C GLY A 147 -23.61 0.41 5.37
N ARG A 148 -24.15 1.60 5.62
CA ARG A 148 -23.39 2.84 5.82
C ARG A 148 -22.86 2.91 7.25
N GLN A 149 -21.56 3.06 7.41
CA GLN A 149 -20.90 3.22 8.71
C GLN A 149 -20.02 4.48 8.73
N VAL A 150 -19.84 5.05 9.91
CA VAL A 150 -18.95 6.19 10.13
C VAL A 150 -17.76 5.72 10.95
N VAL A 151 -16.54 5.85 10.41
CA VAL A 151 -15.32 5.32 11.03
C VAL A 151 -14.31 6.45 11.22
N SER A 152 -13.68 6.50 12.39
CA SER A 152 -12.80 7.60 12.79
C SER A 152 -11.37 7.13 13.09
N TYR A 153 -10.42 7.60 12.30
CA TYR A 153 -9.00 7.29 12.42
C TYR A 153 -8.27 8.40 13.18
N PRO A 154 -7.45 8.06 14.20
CA PRO A 154 -6.65 9.06 14.92
C PRO A 154 -5.54 9.65 14.05
N SER A 155 -5.12 8.90 13.03
CA SER A 155 -4.10 9.29 12.05
C SER A 155 -4.29 8.51 10.76
N ILE A 156 -3.80 9.08 9.65
CA ILE A 156 -3.75 8.43 8.33
C ILE A 156 -2.29 8.32 7.91
N GLN A 157 -1.83 7.17 7.43
CA GLN A 157 -0.47 7.04 6.94
C GLN A 157 -0.24 7.91 5.70
N VAL A 158 0.92 8.56 5.61
CA VAL A 158 1.23 9.44 4.48
C VAL A 158 1.40 8.61 3.20
N SER A 159 1.98 7.42 3.31
CA SER A 159 2.17 6.47 2.21
C SER A 159 1.79 5.05 2.64
N MET A 160 1.64 4.15 1.67
CA MET A 160 1.48 2.71 1.94
C MET A 160 2.77 2.05 2.42
N MET A 161 3.90 2.77 2.51
CA MET A 161 5.18 2.19 2.91
C MET A 161 5.26 1.87 4.41
N GLN A 162 4.34 2.41 5.24
CA GLN A 162 4.28 2.12 6.67
C GLN A 162 3.60 0.78 6.97
N ASN A 163 2.35 0.62 6.54
CA ASN A 163 1.54 -0.56 6.85
C ASN A 163 0.62 -0.94 5.69
N ALA A 164 0.98 -2.01 4.97
CA ALA A 164 0.16 -2.59 3.90
C ALA A 164 -1.17 -3.19 4.39
N TYR A 165 -1.33 -3.44 5.69
CA TYR A 165 -2.56 -3.97 6.30
C TYR A 165 -3.47 -2.90 6.87
N PHE A 166 -3.16 -1.62 6.65
CA PHE A 166 -4.07 -0.54 7.00
C PHE A 166 -5.44 -0.77 6.36
N GLN A 167 -6.50 -0.75 7.17
CA GLN A 167 -7.86 -0.87 6.66
C GLN A 167 -8.26 0.43 5.95
N MET A 168 -7.85 0.53 4.69
CA MET A 168 -7.89 1.75 3.89
C MET A 168 -9.29 2.02 3.33
N PRO A 169 -9.92 3.17 3.64
CA PRO A 169 -11.13 3.61 2.95
C PRO A 169 -10.90 3.69 1.44
N LYS A 170 -11.84 3.18 0.61
CA LYS A 170 -11.69 3.17 -0.86
C LYS A 170 -11.45 4.56 -1.45
N VAL A 171 -12.01 5.60 -0.84
CA VAL A 171 -11.81 6.99 -1.28
C VAL A 171 -10.34 7.40 -1.33
N LEU A 172 -9.47 6.75 -0.54
CA LEU A 172 -8.03 7.01 -0.53
C LEU A 172 -7.23 6.17 -1.55
N MET A 173 -7.85 5.25 -2.29
CA MET A 173 -7.14 4.45 -3.31
C MET A 173 -6.39 5.29 -4.34
N PRO A 174 -6.96 6.38 -4.91
CA PRO A 174 -6.22 7.23 -5.82
C PRO A 174 -5.06 7.96 -5.12
N TYR A 175 -5.24 8.38 -3.86
CA TYR A 175 -4.21 9.10 -3.10
C TYR A 175 -2.91 8.31 -3.05
N TYR A 176 -2.98 7.05 -2.63
CA TYR A 176 -1.77 6.25 -2.42
C TYR A 176 -1.10 5.81 -3.73
N VAL A 177 -1.85 5.73 -4.84
CA VAL A 177 -1.25 5.57 -6.18
C VAL A 177 -0.49 6.84 -6.58
N GLY A 178 -1.14 8.00 -6.47
CA GLY A 178 -0.48 9.29 -6.78
C GLY A 178 0.75 9.54 -5.90
N GLU A 179 0.68 9.15 -4.63
CA GLU A 179 1.78 9.29 -3.68
C GLU A 179 2.95 8.37 -4.02
N ILE A 180 2.71 7.09 -4.34
CA ILE A 180 3.80 6.15 -4.56
C ILE A 180 4.66 6.52 -5.78
N PHE A 181 4.03 7.12 -6.80
CA PHE A 181 4.68 7.60 -8.01
C PHE A 181 5.11 9.08 -7.96
N GLY A 182 4.98 9.74 -6.79
CA GLY A 182 5.48 11.09 -6.59
C GLY A 182 4.65 12.21 -7.22
N ALA A 183 3.41 11.93 -7.68
CA ALA A 183 2.52 12.95 -8.23
C ALA A 183 1.93 13.87 -7.16
N TYR A 184 1.70 13.36 -5.95
CA TYR A 184 1.15 14.14 -4.85
C TYR A 184 1.50 13.54 -3.49
N ARG A 185 1.86 14.37 -2.51
CA ARG A 185 2.06 13.95 -1.11
C ARG A 185 1.43 14.96 -0.17
N ALA A 186 0.45 14.53 0.61
CA ALA A 186 -0.20 15.38 1.61
C ALA A 186 0.77 15.65 2.77
N LYS A 187 0.78 16.87 3.31
CA LYS A 187 1.60 17.24 4.48
C LYS A 187 0.76 17.36 5.75
N SER A 188 -0.56 17.42 5.61
CA SER A 188 -1.53 17.54 6.70
C SER A 188 -2.83 16.78 6.37
N LEU A 189 -3.71 16.63 7.36
CA LEU A 189 -5.06 16.09 7.09
C LEU A 189 -5.86 17.06 6.22
N GLU A 190 -5.68 18.37 6.40
CA GLU A 190 -6.33 19.41 5.61
C GLU A 190 -5.94 19.34 4.13
N ASP A 191 -4.65 19.12 3.83
CA ASP A 191 -4.16 18.93 2.46
C ASP A 191 -4.87 17.73 1.80
N LEU A 192 -5.01 16.63 2.55
CA LEU A 192 -5.69 15.43 2.06
C LEU A 192 -7.20 15.69 1.86
N GLN A 193 -7.84 16.42 2.78
CA GLN A 193 -9.27 16.74 2.73
C GLN A 193 -9.66 17.62 1.55
N GLN A 194 -8.74 18.44 1.02
CA GLN A 194 -8.98 19.23 -0.19
C GLN A 194 -9.25 18.37 -1.45
N ARG A 195 -8.88 17.09 -1.43
CA ARG A 195 -8.94 16.20 -2.59
C ARG A 195 -9.83 14.98 -2.39
N TYR A 196 -10.09 14.58 -1.15
CA TYR A 196 -10.78 13.35 -0.82
C TYR A 196 -11.88 13.60 0.21
N GLU A 197 -12.99 12.88 0.06
CA GLU A 197 -14.17 13.05 0.90
C GLU A 197 -13.97 12.37 2.27
N PHE A 198 -13.79 13.19 3.29
CA PHE A 198 -13.83 12.83 4.71
C PHE A 198 -13.91 14.10 5.57
N ASP A 199 -14.23 13.95 6.85
CA ASP A 199 -14.31 15.05 7.81
C ASP A 199 -13.16 15.05 8.80
N ILE A 200 -12.69 16.23 9.20
CA ILE A 200 -11.75 16.38 10.32
C ILE A 200 -12.57 16.81 11.55
N VAL A 201 -12.90 15.85 12.40
CA VAL A 201 -13.76 16.06 13.58
C VAL A 201 -12.95 16.18 14.85
N ARG A 202 -13.43 16.94 15.85
CA ARG A 202 -12.79 16.96 17.17
C ARG A 202 -12.84 15.56 17.76
N ALA A 203 -11.74 15.13 18.36
CA ALA A 203 -11.74 13.97 19.24
C ALA A 203 -12.58 14.35 20.46
N THR A 204 -13.85 13.94 20.48
CA THR A 204 -14.61 13.95 21.73
C THR A 204 -13.86 13.03 22.70
N ASN A 205 -13.63 13.52 23.92
CA ASN A 205 -13.11 12.69 25.01
C ASN A 205 -14.06 11.48 25.11
N PHE A 206 -13.65 10.33 24.58
CA PHE A 206 -14.14 9.07 25.11
C PHE A 206 -13.58 9.06 26.52
N VAL A 207 -14.41 9.41 27.49
CA VAL A 207 -14.15 9.10 28.88
C VAL A 207 -13.96 7.59 28.89
N GLU A 208 -12.74 7.14 29.18
CA GLU A 208 -12.52 5.75 29.58
C GLU A 208 -13.43 5.55 30.80
N GLU A 209 -14.48 4.74 30.65
CA GLU A 209 -15.21 4.25 31.81
C GLU A 209 -14.22 3.38 32.60
N GLU A 210 -13.90 3.84 33.82
CA GLU A 210 -13.07 3.15 34.83
C GLU A 210 -13.60 1.75 35.18
#